data_AF-B7P2X6-F1
#
_entry.id   AF-B7P2X6-F1
#
_cell.length_a   1.000
_cell.length_b   1.000
_cell.length_c   1.000
_cell.angle_alpha   90.00
_cell.angle_beta   90.00
_cell.angle_gamma   90.00
#
_symmetry.space_group_name_H-M   'P 1'
#
loop_
_entity.id
_entity.type
_entity.pdbx_description
1 polymer ?
#
loop_
_entity_poly.entity_id
_entity_poly.type
_entity_poly.pdbx_seq_one_letter_code
_entity_poly.pdbx_strand_id
1 'polypeptide(L)'
;MDDGGGAFIAWRALAVLRSLGLRPRRTLRCVLWTGEEEGIWGGRAYYKRHQSEAPNMNVVMESDMGTFRPLGLMLASANPTARCMAEHVLGLMAALNATRLSWAMTAGHKHTSTSHTDETP
;
A
#
# COMPACT_ATOMS: atom_id res chain seq x y z
N MET A 1 3.63 -11.14 13.19
CA MET A 1 4.37 -12.23 12.53
C MET A 1 3.55 -12.70 11.36
N ASP A 2 4.22 -13.15 10.31
CA ASP A 2 3.63 -13.50 9.01
C ASP A 2 2.64 -14.67 9.09
N ASP A 3 1.48 -14.65 8.43
CA ASP A 3 0.80 -13.51 7.77
C ASP A 3 -0.16 -12.78 8.74
N GLY A 4 -0.32 -13.34 9.94
CA GLY A 4 -1.33 -12.92 10.90
C GLY A 4 -1.26 -11.43 11.23
N GLY A 5 -0.05 -10.87 11.27
CA GLY A 5 0.18 -9.45 11.48
C GLY A 5 -0.54 -8.55 10.46
N GLY A 6 -0.32 -8.82 9.17
CA GLY A 6 -0.97 -8.08 8.07
C GLY A 6 -2.49 -8.23 8.09
N ALA A 7 -2.98 -9.44 8.37
CA ALA A 7 -4.40 -9.71 8.50
C ALA A 7 -5.07 -8.86 9.60
N PHE A 8 -4.44 -8.79 10.78
CA PHE A 8 -4.95 -7.97 11.88
C PHE A 8 -4.85 -6.47 11.60
N ILE A 9 -3.81 -5.99 10.91
CA ILE A 9 -3.70 -4.59 10.49
C ILE A 9 -4.88 -4.22 9.57
N ALA A 10 -5.13 -5.01 8.54
CA ALA A 10 -6.21 -4.76 7.58
C ALA A 10 -7.59 -4.77 8.26
N TRP A 11 -7.84 -5.77 9.11
CA TRP A 11 -9.09 -5.85 9.86
C TRP A 11 -9.26 -4.69 10.85
N ARG A 12 -8.20 -4.34 11.59
CA ARG A 12 -8.25 -3.28 12.60
C ARG A 12 -8.48 -1.90 11.98
N ALA A 13 -7.96 -1.64 10.79
CA ALA A 13 -8.21 -0.39 10.08
C ALA A 13 -9.73 -0.17 9.86
N LEU A 14 -10.45 -1.20 9.40
CA LEU A 14 -11.91 -1.13 9.23
C LEU A 14 -12.64 -1.01 10.57
N ALA A 15 -12.19 -1.72 11.59
CA ALA A 15 -12.79 -1.65 12.92
C ALA A 15 -12.69 -0.23 13.52
N VAL A 16 -11.55 0.45 13.35
CA VAL A 16 -11.36 1.83 13.81
C VAL A 16 -12.29 2.78 13.08
N LEU A 17 -12.36 2.72 11.73
CA LEU A 17 -13.28 3.55 10.95
C LEU A 17 -14.73 3.39 11.41
N ARG A 18 -15.15 2.14 11.66
CA ARG A 18 -16.48 1.84 12.19
C ARG A 18 -16.71 2.41 13.59
N SER A 19 -15.73 2.28 14.50
CA SER A 19 -15.85 2.81 15.87
C SER A 19 -15.92 4.34 15.92
N LEU A 20 -15.31 5.02 14.95
CA LEU A 20 -15.37 6.48 14.82
C LEU A 20 -16.67 6.97 14.15
N GLY A 21 -17.57 6.06 13.75
CA GLY A 21 -18.80 6.41 13.05
C GLY A 21 -18.56 6.96 11.64
N LEU A 22 -17.37 6.78 11.08
CA LEU A 22 -17.02 7.29 9.76
C LEU A 22 -17.65 6.40 8.69
N ARG A 23 -18.41 7.01 7.78
CA ARG A 23 -18.98 6.34 6.61
C ARG A 23 -18.16 6.67 5.36
N PRO A 24 -17.38 5.72 4.82
CA PRO A 24 -16.64 5.94 3.60
C PRO A 24 -17.56 6.27 2.43
N ARG A 25 -17.14 7.21 1.57
CA ARG A 25 -17.86 7.53 0.32
C ARG A 25 -17.75 6.42 -0.73
N ARG A 26 -16.67 5.62 -0.66
CA ARG A 26 -16.42 4.47 -1.54
C ARG A 26 -16.40 3.18 -0.72
N THR A 27 -16.65 2.06 -1.38
CA THR A 27 -16.60 0.74 -0.76
C THR A 27 -15.17 0.43 -0.29
N LEU A 28 -15.03 0.04 0.97
CA LEU A 28 -13.81 -0.58 1.49
C LEU A 28 -13.99 -2.09 1.51
N ARG A 29 -12.96 -2.83 1.10
CA ARG A 29 -12.96 -4.30 1.08
C ARG A 29 -11.69 -4.76 1.80
N CYS A 30 -11.85 -5.52 2.89
CA CYS A 30 -10.75 -6.28 3.49
C CYS A 30 -10.84 -7.70 2.94
N VAL A 31 -9.70 -8.23 2.49
CA VAL A 31 -9.64 -9.61 2.06
C VAL A 31 -8.41 -10.27 2.63
N LEU A 32 -8.61 -11.47 3.17
CA LEU A 32 -7.59 -12.28 3.81
C LEU A 32 -7.35 -13.47 2.91
N TRP A 33 -6.26 -13.40 2.14
CA TRP A 33 -5.87 -14.50 1.27
C TRP A 33 -5.32 -15.65 2.10
N THR A 34 -5.45 -16.85 1.57
CA THR A 34 -4.82 -18.06 2.12
C THR A 34 -3.98 -18.70 1.01
N GLY A 35 -3.03 -19.54 1.38
CA GLY A 35 -2.21 -20.22 0.38
C GLY A 35 -1.09 -19.35 -0.20
N GLU A 36 -0.62 -18.33 0.53
CA GLU A 36 0.46 -17.43 0.12
C GLU A 36 1.77 -18.21 0.02
N GLU A 37 2.16 -18.82 1.14
CA GLU A 37 3.41 -19.56 1.32
C GLU A 37 3.54 -20.78 0.38
N GLU A 38 2.41 -21.34 -0.04
CA GLU A 38 2.34 -22.48 -0.94
C GLU A 38 2.38 -22.07 -2.42
N GLY A 39 2.36 -20.77 -2.74
CA GLY A 39 2.47 -20.25 -4.10
C GLY A 39 1.45 -19.17 -4.50
N ILE A 40 0.99 -18.35 -3.56
CA ILE A 40 0.09 -17.21 -3.77
C ILE A 40 -1.24 -17.66 -4.40
N TRP A 41 -1.73 -18.82 -3.98
CA TRP A 41 -2.91 -19.46 -4.57
C TRP A 41 -4.17 -18.62 -4.35
N GLY A 42 -4.39 -18.13 -3.13
CA GLY A 42 -5.54 -17.30 -2.80
C GLY A 42 -5.58 -16.01 -3.61
N GLY A 43 -4.46 -15.28 -3.67
CA GLY A 43 -4.34 -14.04 -4.45
C GLY A 43 -4.58 -14.27 -5.94
N ARG A 44 -3.99 -15.32 -6.52
CA ARG A 44 -4.18 -15.68 -7.94
C ARG A 44 -5.63 -16.08 -8.25
N ALA A 45 -6.24 -16.88 -7.40
CA ALA A 45 -7.64 -17.30 -7.56
C ALA A 45 -8.58 -16.10 -7.46
N TYR A 46 -8.33 -15.19 -6.53
CA TYR A 46 -9.10 -13.96 -6.40
C TYR A 46 -8.95 -13.05 -7.61
N TYR A 47 -7.73 -12.79 -8.07
CA TYR A 47 -7.51 -11.97 -9.27
C TYR A 47 -8.27 -12.54 -10.48
N LYS A 48 -8.17 -13.84 -10.73
CA LYS A 48 -8.92 -14.51 -11.82
C LYS A 48 -10.43 -14.29 -11.71
N ARG A 49 -10.99 -14.31 -10.50
CA ARG A 49 -12.43 -14.12 -10.26
C ARG A 49 -12.88 -12.67 -10.39
N HIS A 50 -12.01 -11.71 -10.03
CA HIS A 50 -12.37 -10.30 -9.90
C HIS A 50 -11.64 -9.38 -10.89
N GLN A 51 -10.95 -9.91 -11.90
CA GLN A 51 -10.24 -9.12 -12.90
C GLN A 51 -11.15 -8.11 -13.63
N SER A 52 -12.43 -8.43 -13.82
CA SER A 52 -13.42 -7.52 -14.41
C SER A 52 -13.78 -6.33 -13.51
N GLU A 53 -13.54 -6.46 -12.20
CA GLU A 53 -13.72 -5.39 -11.21
C GLU A 53 -12.49 -4.49 -11.08
N ALA A 54 -11.34 -4.88 -11.64
CA ALA A 54 -10.08 -4.14 -11.50
C ALA A 54 -10.20 -2.64 -11.90
N PRO A 55 -10.93 -2.25 -12.96
CA PRO A 55 -11.14 -0.84 -13.28
C PRO A 55 -11.86 -0.03 -12.19
N ASN A 56 -12.58 -0.69 -11.28
CA ASN A 56 -13.28 -0.06 -10.17
C ASN A 56 -12.42 0.01 -8.89
N MET A 57 -11.26 -0.65 -8.87
CA MET A 57 -10.32 -0.61 -7.74
C MET A 57 -9.41 0.61 -7.86
N ASN A 58 -9.50 1.51 -6.88
CA ASN A 58 -8.75 2.77 -6.92
C ASN A 58 -7.38 2.64 -6.25
N VAL A 59 -7.30 1.88 -5.15
CA VAL A 59 -6.10 1.62 -4.36
C VAL A 59 -6.22 0.21 -3.79
N VAL A 60 -5.13 -0.54 -3.84
CA VAL A 60 -4.95 -1.82 -3.15
C VAL A 60 -3.73 -1.67 -2.26
N MET A 61 -3.84 -2.11 -1.00
CA MET A 61 -2.76 -2.04 -0.01
C MET A 61 -2.58 -3.43 0.61
N GLU A 62 -1.34 -3.80 0.82
CA GLU A 62 -0.94 -5.04 1.51
C GLU A 62 0.10 -4.72 2.58
N SER A 63 0.16 -5.57 3.61
CA SER A 63 1.06 -5.41 4.76
C SER A 63 1.69 -6.74 5.11
N ASP A 64 2.52 -7.22 4.20
CA ASP A 64 3.12 -8.56 4.23
C ASP A 64 4.48 -8.59 4.95
N MET A 65 5.28 -7.52 4.79
CA MET A 65 6.67 -7.46 5.30
C MET A 65 6.80 -7.31 6.84
N GLY A 66 5.81 -7.75 7.61
CA GLY A 66 5.82 -7.80 9.08
C GLY A 66 5.19 -6.59 9.78
N THR A 67 5.26 -6.62 11.12
CA THR A 67 4.57 -5.68 12.03
C THR A 67 5.52 -4.77 12.80
N PHE A 68 6.69 -4.50 12.22
CA PHE A 68 7.72 -3.65 12.83
C PHE A 68 7.30 -2.18 12.83
N ARG A 69 8.13 -1.31 13.42
CA ARG A 69 7.89 0.14 13.43
C ARG A 69 7.72 0.65 11.98
N PRO A 70 6.54 1.16 11.60
CA PRO A 70 6.32 1.61 10.24
C PRO A 70 7.15 2.88 9.98
N LEU A 71 7.80 2.92 8.82
CA LEU A 71 8.56 4.08 8.38
C LEU A 71 7.87 4.83 7.23
N GLY A 72 6.89 4.20 6.58
CA GLY A 72 6.09 4.80 5.52
C GLY A 72 5.55 3.73 4.56
N LEU A 73 5.37 4.09 3.28
CA LEU A 73 4.74 3.23 2.27
C LEU A 73 5.63 3.08 1.03
N MET A 74 5.54 1.91 0.40
CA MET A 74 6.01 1.70 -0.97
C MET A 74 4.81 1.78 -1.91
N LEU A 75 4.88 2.64 -2.93
CA LEU A 75 3.82 2.77 -3.92
C LEU A 75 4.26 2.24 -5.28
N ALA A 76 3.52 1.26 -5.79
CA ALA A 76 3.61 0.80 -7.17
C ALA A 76 2.55 1.54 -8.02
N SER A 77 2.92 2.68 -8.61
CA SER A 77 2.04 3.41 -9.52
C SER A 77 2.84 4.23 -10.52
N ALA A 78 2.47 4.17 -11.80
CA ALA A 78 3.01 5.04 -12.84
C ALA A 78 2.25 6.38 -12.95
N ASN A 79 1.13 6.55 -12.23
CA ASN A 79 0.30 7.74 -12.32
C ASN A 79 0.87 8.88 -11.43
N PRO A 80 1.32 10.01 -12.01
CA PRO A 80 1.94 11.09 -11.25
C PRO A 80 0.97 11.76 -10.26
N THR A 81 -0.33 11.85 -10.60
CA THR A 81 -1.35 12.37 -9.69
C THR A 81 -1.52 11.45 -8.47
N ALA A 82 -1.49 10.13 -8.68
CA ALA A 82 -1.55 9.17 -7.57
C ALA A 82 -0.34 9.30 -6.64
N ARG A 83 0.85 9.51 -7.20
CA ARG A 83 2.09 9.76 -6.44
C ARG A 83 1.99 11.04 -5.60
N CYS A 84 1.58 12.14 -6.21
CA CYS A 84 1.40 13.42 -5.53
C CYS A 84 0.36 13.32 -4.39
N MET A 85 -0.78 12.64 -4.62
CA MET A 85 -1.75 12.39 -3.55
C MET A 85 -1.16 11.55 -2.40
N ALA A 86 -0.37 10.52 -2.72
CA ALA A 86 0.27 9.68 -1.71
C ALA A 86 1.26 10.47 -0.85
N GLU A 87 2.06 11.36 -1.45
CA GLU A 87 2.98 12.25 -0.72
C GLU A 87 2.23 13.11 0.31
N HIS A 88 1.16 13.77 -0.11
CA HIS A 88 0.36 14.63 0.78
C HIS A 88 -0.31 13.83 1.91
N VAL A 89 -0.90 12.67 1.60
CA VAL A 89 -1.54 11.82 2.60
C VAL A 89 -0.51 11.28 3.60
N LEU A 90 0.66 10.86 3.12
CA LEU A 90 1.69 10.32 3.99
C LEU A 90 2.33 11.40 4.88
N GLY A 91 2.32 12.67 4.45
CA GLY A 91 2.68 13.82 5.28
C GLY A 91 1.85 13.93 6.57
N LEU A 92 0.60 13.44 6.57
CA LEU A 92 -0.25 13.42 7.78
C LEU A 92 0.27 12.44 8.86
N MET A 93 1.21 11.58 8.52
CA MET A 93 1.81 10.59 9.43
C MET A 93 3.08 11.12 10.13
N ALA A 94 3.36 12.42 10.05
CA ALA A 94 4.53 13.05 10.68
C ALA A 94 4.61 12.75 12.20
N ALA A 95 3.48 12.77 12.90
CA ALA A 95 3.41 12.45 14.33
C ALA A 95 3.87 11.02 14.67
N LEU A 96 3.83 10.10 13.69
CA LEU A 96 4.26 8.71 13.83
C LEU A 96 5.70 8.48 13.33
N ASN A 97 6.34 9.51 12.76
CA ASN A 97 7.61 9.41 12.04
C ASN A 97 7.57 8.36 10.90
N ALA A 98 6.42 8.23 10.24
CA ALA A 98 6.15 7.24 9.20
C ALA A 98 5.89 7.90 7.82
N THR A 99 6.74 8.84 7.43
CA THR A 99 6.55 9.72 6.26
C THR A 99 7.32 9.28 5.01
N ARG A 100 8.05 8.17 5.03
CA ARG A 100 8.89 7.74 3.89
C ARG A 100 8.05 7.18 2.76
N LEU A 101 8.14 7.77 1.58
CA LEU A 101 7.53 7.23 0.37
C LEU A 101 8.60 6.69 -0.56
N SER A 102 8.52 5.41 -0.91
CA SER A 102 9.38 4.79 -1.91
C SER A 102 8.56 4.33 -3.12
N TRP A 103 9.20 4.29 -4.28
CA TRP A 103 8.56 3.91 -5.54
C TRP A 103 9.01 2.51 -5.93
N ALA A 104 8.07 1.58 -6.08
CA ALA A 104 8.37 0.32 -6.74
C ALA A 104 8.46 0.57 -8.26
N MET A 105 9.63 0.33 -8.84
CA MET A 105 9.79 0.37 -10.29
C MET A 105 8.95 -0.74 -10.90
N THR A 106 7.94 -0.40 -11.71
CA THR A 106 7.40 -1.36 -12.68
C THR A 106 8.56 -1.75 -13.60
N ALA A 107 8.87 -3.05 -13.68
CA ALA A 107 9.93 -3.59 -14.54
C ALA A 107 9.86 -2.95 -15.95
N GLY A 108 10.73 -1.98 -16.25
CA GLY A 108 10.70 -1.29 -17.54
C GLY A 108 11.32 0.12 -17.62
N HIS A 109 11.57 0.82 -16.52
CA HIS A 109 12.26 2.13 -16.57
C HIS A 109 13.68 2.02 -16.02
N LYS A 110 14.68 2.22 -16.89
CA LYS A 110 16.09 2.30 -16.51
C LYS A 110 16.32 3.54 -15.64
N HIS A 111 17.03 3.38 -14.54
CA HIS A 111 17.55 4.46 -13.71
C HIS A 111 18.38 5.41 -14.58
N THR A 112 17.99 6.68 -14.65
CA THR A 112 18.96 7.77 -14.79
C THR A 112 19.19 8.34 -13.40
N SER A 113 20.27 7.90 -12.76
CA SER A 113 20.81 8.53 -11.57
C SER A 113 21.34 9.91 -11.95
N THR A 114 20.64 10.98 -11.60
CA THR A 114 21.27 12.30 -11.47
C THR A 114 21.88 12.37 -10.08
N SER A 115 23.19 12.19 -10.00
CA SER A 115 24.00 12.55 -8.84
C SER A 115 23.86 14.07 -8.62
N HIS A 116 23.19 14.47 -7.55
CA HIS A 116 23.26 15.83 -7.06
C HIS A 116 24.55 15.93 -6.24
N THR A 117 25.62 16.41 -6.87
CA THR A 117 26.83 16.85 -6.15
C THR A 117 26.48 18.14 -5.45
N ASP A 118 26.50 18.06 -4.12
CA ASP A 118 26.36 19.17 -3.19
C ASP A 118 27.67 19.99 -3.24
N GLU A 119 27.65 21.11 -3.94
CA GLU A 119 28.64 22.17 -3.77
C GLU A 119 27.90 23.43 -3.30
N THR A 120 28.12 23.75 -2.02
CA THR A 120 27.84 25.06 -1.43
C THR A 120 29.17 25.73 -1.08
N PRO A 121 29.18 27.07 -0.96
CA PRO A 121 29.98 28.00 -1.77
C PRO A 121 31.45 28.18 -1.38
#